data_AF-A0AA85F0S8-F1
#
_entry.id   AF-A0AA85F0S8-F1
#
_cell.length_a   1.000
_cell.length_b   1.000
_cell.length_c   1.000
_cell.angle_alpha   90.00
_cell.angle_beta   90.00
_cell.angle_gamma   90.00
#
_symmetry.space_group_name_H-M   'P 1'
#
loop_
_entity.id
_entity.type
_entity.pdbx_description
1 polymer ?
#
loop_
_entity_poly.entity_id
_entity_poly.type
_entity_poly.pdbx_seq_one_letter_code
_entity_poly.pdbx_strand_id
1 'polypeptide(L)'
;MPNVDGNENVLRVLVSTDNHVGYAEKDGLRGQDSFRTFEEILRLAVSHNVDFILFAGDIFHESRPSMRSLHEVMRLLRIYCLGSKPVQFELLSEAKTIFANTAFHTANYLDGNLNVGIPVFTIHGNHDDPSGPGGLCAADLLHTAGLINLFGKFSSVERIDLTPVLLRKGNTRVALYGLGSVREERLHRLFLNNSVTFYRPTECVDDWFSICTVHQNRVHHGPTSYLPENFLPDFLDLIIWGHEHECRIKPEWNSSKNFYVVQPGSSVATALSEGEAQDKAVALLEIREKEFKVTRLPLRTVRPFLFKDLILQDYVPKLDPNAFDVVRRIESICDKLIESEISKAVTFSSEALASELNVDSSKSTSAAEYECNENIKITSTQRLLPPVEPLIRLRVDLSGGFESFSGLRFGQKFVGRVANPKDLIVFNRNREKLAAAQANRALKSGLQNSTICSDPDEMEVESKKVGLNSAEVEELVRHYLLQMVESKGQKPSEELTCGLSLFTTGELERGLRRYVDRGISDAINHISSSILNKAIRHLRMRKAPEERIVTDILSFCYTRSINSTQNEDSDKEGNEDKYSPIKPYSNPKVETCANTKPTRLQELEWSLEEEEAEQTFKYFTPYH
;
A
#
# COMPACT_ATOMS: atom_id res chain seq x y z
N MET A 1 9.28 53.47 24.33
CA MET A 1 9.40 52.76 23.04
C MET A 1 9.18 51.29 23.34
N PRO A 2 7.97 50.74 23.10
CA PRO A 2 7.73 49.32 23.35
C PRO A 2 8.43 48.49 22.26
N ASN A 3 9.03 47.38 22.67
CA ASN A 3 9.74 46.39 21.84
C ASN A 3 8.79 45.77 20.80
N VAL A 4 8.77 46.26 19.55
CA VAL A 4 7.98 45.69 18.43
C VAL A 4 8.84 44.87 17.46
N ASP A 5 10.17 44.96 17.52
CA ASP A 5 11.06 44.54 16.43
C ASP A 5 11.44 43.04 16.38
N GLY A 6 10.82 42.18 17.19
CA GLY A 6 11.20 40.76 17.27
C GLY A 6 10.58 39.83 16.22
N ASN A 7 9.45 40.21 15.63
CA ASN A 7 8.58 39.24 14.93
C ASN A 7 8.28 39.58 13.46
N GLU A 8 8.67 40.76 12.97
CA GLU A 8 8.40 41.19 11.59
C GLU A 8 9.21 40.39 10.57
N ASN A 9 10.43 39.98 10.94
CA ASN A 9 11.32 39.19 10.08
C ASN A 9 11.17 37.68 10.29
N VAL A 10 10.29 37.21 11.18
CA VAL A 10 10.14 35.78 11.47
C VAL A 10 8.97 35.22 10.67
N LEU A 11 9.24 34.28 9.78
CA LEU A 11 8.22 33.55 9.03
C LEU A 11 7.79 32.32 9.84
N ARG A 12 6.53 32.29 10.25
CA ARG A 12 5.92 31.21 11.04
C ARG A 12 5.09 30.31 10.15
N VAL A 13 5.47 29.04 10.08
CA VAL A 13 4.82 28.03 9.24
C VAL A 13 4.32 26.90 10.11
N LEU A 14 3.03 26.58 10.01
CA LEU A 14 2.52 25.33 10.58
C LEU A 14 2.70 24.21 9.55
N VAL A 15 3.43 23.17 9.89
CA VAL A 15 3.72 22.03 9.01
C VAL A 15 2.96 20.79 9.51
N SER A 16 2.17 20.19 8.62
CA SER A 16 1.48 18.91 8.84
C SER A 16 1.55 18.06 7.58
N THR A 17 1.32 16.76 7.68
CA THR A 17 1.31 15.83 6.54
C THR A 17 0.34 14.70 6.82
N ASP A 18 -0.07 13.98 5.78
CA ASP A 18 -0.77 12.69 5.91
C ASP A 18 -1.99 12.82 6.83
N ASN A 19 -2.86 13.78 6.49
CA ASN A 19 -4.05 14.07 7.28
C ASN A 19 -5.14 13.01 7.09
N HIS A 20 -5.11 12.32 5.93
CA HIS A 20 -5.99 11.18 5.60
C HIS A 20 -7.46 11.45 5.93
N VAL A 21 -7.96 12.63 5.57
CA VAL A 21 -9.36 12.99 5.81
C VAL A 21 -10.28 12.05 5.03
N GLY A 22 -11.21 11.42 5.75
CA GLY A 22 -12.10 10.37 5.24
C GLY A 22 -11.64 8.94 5.60
N TYR A 23 -10.49 8.77 6.24
CA TYR A 23 -10.08 7.46 6.73
C TYR A 23 -11.09 6.90 7.75
N ALA A 24 -11.47 5.64 7.56
CA ALA A 24 -12.47 4.93 8.36
C ALA A 24 -13.82 5.68 8.50
N GLU A 25 -14.22 6.49 7.51
CA GLU A 25 -15.43 7.33 7.58
C GLU A 25 -16.72 6.55 7.90
N LYS A 26 -16.79 5.29 7.45
CA LYS A 26 -17.96 4.39 7.65
C LYS A 26 -17.98 3.73 9.03
N ASP A 27 -16.91 3.85 9.82
CA ASP A 27 -16.81 3.29 11.16
C ASP A 27 -17.59 4.14 12.17
N GLY A 28 -18.44 3.50 12.98
CA GLY A 28 -19.32 4.19 13.93
C GLY A 28 -18.58 4.88 15.09
N LEU A 29 -17.34 4.49 15.39
CA LEU A 29 -16.52 5.08 16.44
C LEU A 29 -15.43 5.98 15.88
N ARG A 30 -14.73 5.52 14.84
CA ARG A 30 -13.52 6.17 14.29
C ARG A 30 -13.81 7.16 13.17
N GLY A 31 -15.01 7.14 12.58
CA GLY A 31 -15.32 7.92 11.38
C GLY A 31 -15.30 9.44 11.56
N GLN A 32 -15.17 9.97 12.78
CA GLN A 32 -14.97 11.40 13.03
C GLN A 32 -13.52 11.79 13.34
N ASP A 33 -12.62 10.82 13.54
CA ASP A 33 -11.27 11.08 14.08
C ASP A 33 -10.45 11.97 13.13
N SER A 34 -10.45 11.68 11.82
CA SER A 34 -9.68 12.47 10.84
C SER A 34 -10.18 13.92 10.73
N PHE A 35 -11.50 14.13 10.78
CA PHE A 35 -12.11 15.46 10.67
C PHE A 35 -11.78 16.33 11.90
N ARG A 36 -11.94 15.76 13.10
CA ARG A 36 -11.62 16.46 14.35
C ARG A 36 -10.15 16.83 14.45
N THR A 37 -9.28 15.92 14.02
CA THR A 37 -7.83 16.18 14.04
C THR A 37 -7.42 17.22 13.01
N PHE A 38 -7.98 17.17 11.80
CA PHE A 38 -7.74 18.21 10.80
C PHE A 38 -8.22 19.58 11.28
N GLU A 39 -9.37 19.66 11.95
CA GLU A 39 -9.84 20.88 12.59
C GLU A 39 -8.90 21.37 13.69
N GLU A 40 -8.39 20.48 14.54
CA GLU A 40 -7.40 20.84 15.57
C GLU A 40 -6.16 21.49 14.96
N ILE A 41 -5.63 20.93 13.87
CA ILE A 41 -4.46 21.48 13.16
C ILE A 41 -4.74 22.92 12.70
N LEU A 42 -5.90 23.18 12.12
CA LEU A 42 -6.28 24.53 11.69
C LEU A 42 -6.48 25.49 12.89
N ARG A 43 -7.02 25.01 14.01
CA ARG A 43 -7.10 25.81 15.26
C ARG A 43 -5.71 26.13 15.81
N LEU A 44 -4.76 25.20 15.71
CA LEU A 44 -3.37 25.44 16.11
C LEU A 44 -2.74 26.52 15.24
N ALA A 45 -3.02 26.54 13.93
CA ALA A 45 -2.55 27.58 13.02
C ALA A 45 -3.03 28.98 13.44
N VAL A 46 -4.34 29.11 13.74
CA VAL A 46 -4.94 30.37 14.18
C VAL A 46 -4.40 30.78 15.55
N SER A 47 -4.38 29.88 16.53
CA SER A 47 -3.93 30.18 17.91
C SER A 47 -2.47 30.58 18.02
N HIS A 48 -1.60 30.02 17.17
CA HIS A 48 -0.17 30.38 17.12
C HIS A 48 0.13 31.55 16.16
N ASN A 49 -0.91 32.11 15.55
CA ASN A 49 -0.84 33.22 14.61
C ASN A 49 0.20 32.99 13.49
N VAL A 50 0.14 31.82 12.84
CA VAL A 50 1.09 31.47 11.77
C VAL A 50 0.86 32.30 10.51
N ASP A 51 1.90 32.47 9.70
CA ASP A 51 1.82 33.20 8.43
C ASP A 51 1.16 32.34 7.35
N PHE A 52 1.51 31.06 7.25
CA PHE A 52 0.85 30.10 6.37
C PHE A 52 0.95 28.67 6.91
N ILE A 53 0.16 27.77 6.31
CA ILE A 53 0.19 26.32 6.59
C ILE A 53 0.84 25.60 5.41
N LEU A 54 1.71 24.63 5.69
CA LEU A 54 2.34 23.76 4.71
C LEU A 54 1.89 22.32 4.94
N PHE A 55 1.16 21.76 3.97
CA PHE A 55 0.80 20.35 3.94
C PHE A 55 1.74 19.58 3.01
N ALA A 56 2.37 18.53 3.54
CA ALA A 56 3.31 17.69 2.77
C ALA A 56 2.65 16.48 2.08
N GLY A 57 1.39 16.62 1.63
CA GLY A 57 0.63 15.60 0.90
C GLY A 57 -0.41 14.85 1.73
N ASP A 58 -1.18 14.00 1.05
CA ASP A 58 -2.24 13.15 1.62
C ASP A 58 -3.20 13.91 2.54
N ILE A 59 -3.79 14.99 2.01
CA ILE A 59 -4.89 15.67 2.71
C ILE A 59 -6.07 14.72 2.83
N PHE A 60 -6.38 13.99 1.76
CA PHE A 60 -7.47 13.02 1.70
C PHE A 60 -6.95 11.58 1.70
N HIS A 61 -7.74 10.68 2.29
CA HIS A 61 -7.41 9.25 2.29
C HIS A 61 -7.73 8.54 0.98
N GLU A 62 -8.70 9.04 0.21
CA GLU A 62 -9.11 8.48 -1.07
C GLU A 62 -8.87 9.52 -2.18
N SER A 63 -8.38 9.07 -3.34
CA SER A 63 -8.13 9.95 -4.51
C SER A 63 -9.41 10.61 -5.02
N ARG A 64 -10.55 9.95 -4.80
CA ARG A 64 -11.89 10.50 -4.98
C ARG A 64 -12.57 10.58 -3.61
N PRO A 65 -12.34 11.64 -2.83
CA PRO A 65 -12.92 11.75 -1.50
C PRO A 65 -14.44 11.76 -1.57
N SER A 66 -15.08 11.26 -0.51
CA SER A 66 -16.54 11.33 -0.38
C SER A 66 -17.01 12.80 -0.37
N MET A 67 -18.26 13.03 -0.79
CA MET A 67 -18.86 14.37 -0.74
C MET A 67 -18.81 14.97 0.68
N ARG A 68 -18.96 14.12 1.71
CA ARG A 68 -18.83 14.54 3.11
C ARG A 68 -17.41 14.98 3.40
N SER A 69 -16.41 14.19 3.02
CA SER A 69 -15.00 14.49 3.28
C SER A 69 -14.56 15.78 2.63
N LEU A 70 -14.89 15.95 1.34
CA LEU A 70 -14.59 17.16 0.60
C LEU A 70 -15.29 18.39 1.20
N HIS A 71 -16.60 18.28 1.48
CA HIS A 71 -17.37 19.35 2.09
C HIS A 71 -16.76 19.78 3.43
N GLU A 72 -16.37 18.83 4.27
CA GLU A 72 -15.86 19.13 5.60
C GLU A 72 -14.49 19.82 5.57
N VAL A 73 -13.58 19.38 4.70
CA VAL A 73 -12.30 20.07 4.48
C VAL A 73 -12.54 21.49 3.97
N MET A 74 -13.42 21.66 2.98
CA MET A 74 -13.75 22.99 2.45
C MET A 74 -14.35 23.90 3.53
N ARG A 75 -15.28 23.37 4.34
CA ARG A 75 -15.93 24.09 5.45
C ARG A 75 -14.89 24.56 6.47
N LEU A 76 -14.01 23.66 6.90
CA LEU A 76 -12.98 23.95 7.92
C LEU A 76 -11.94 24.95 7.40
N LEU A 77 -11.43 24.77 6.19
CA LEU A 77 -10.51 25.75 5.56
C LEU A 77 -11.17 27.13 5.46
N ARG A 78 -12.44 27.20 5.07
CA ARG A 78 -13.16 28.47 4.96
C ARG A 78 -13.33 29.18 6.32
N ILE A 79 -13.54 28.42 7.41
CA ILE A 79 -13.70 28.97 8.76
C ILE A 79 -12.38 29.51 9.30
N TYR A 80 -11.29 28.75 9.15
CA TYR A 80 -10.01 29.05 9.82
C TYR A 80 -8.99 29.81 8.97
N CYS A 81 -9.07 29.72 7.63
CA CYS A 81 -8.07 30.30 6.73
C CYS A 81 -8.54 31.58 6.03
N LEU A 82 -9.85 31.82 5.90
CA LEU A 82 -10.38 33.10 5.40
C LEU A 82 -10.66 34.07 6.55
N GLY A 83 -10.31 35.34 6.35
CA GLY A 83 -10.48 36.37 7.38
C GLY A 83 -9.80 37.68 7.03
N SER A 84 -9.96 38.69 7.89
CA SER A 84 -9.42 40.04 7.70
C SER A 84 -7.94 40.20 8.07
N LYS A 85 -7.29 39.14 8.59
CA LYS A 85 -5.87 39.16 8.91
C LYS A 85 -5.07 39.40 7.61
N PRO A 86 -4.23 40.45 7.53
CA PRO A 86 -3.42 40.67 6.34
C PRO A 86 -2.28 39.65 6.28
N VAL A 87 -2.00 39.15 5.07
CA VAL A 87 -0.82 38.32 4.80
C VAL A 87 0.43 39.21 4.81
N GLN A 88 1.38 38.91 5.70
CA GLN A 88 2.55 39.76 5.96
C GLN A 88 3.79 39.41 5.11
N PHE A 89 3.66 38.49 4.17
CA PHE A 89 4.75 38.08 3.28
C PHE A 89 4.38 38.28 1.81
N GLU A 90 5.39 38.45 0.98
CA GLU A 90 5.27 38.73 -0.44
C GLU A 90 5.67 37.49 -1.26
N LEU A 91 5.00 37.29 -2.41
CA LEU A 91 5.38 36.31 -3.42
C LEU A 91 6.27 36.99 -4.45
N LEU A 92 7.52 36.56 -4.57
CA LEU A 92 8.51 37.10 -5.52
C LEU A 92 8.60 36.29 -6.82
N SER A 93 8.22 35.01 -6.77
CA SER A 93 8.22 34.12 -7.93
C SER A 93 7.01 34.36 -8.84
N GLU A 94 7.17 34.11 -10.14
CA GLU A 94 6.07 34.24 -11.10
C GLU A 94 5.01 33.14 -10.89
N ALA A 95 3.85 33.53 -10.36
CA ALA A 95 2.76 32.61 -10.01
C ALA A 95 2.32 31.71 -11.18
N LYS A 96 2.37 32.22 -12.41
CA LYS A 96 2.03 31.44 -13.62
C LYS A 96 2.92 30.22 -13.84
N THR A 97 4.18 30.30 -13.43
CA THR A 97 5.13 29.18 -13.59
C THR A 97 4.90 28.11 -12.52
N ILE A 98 4.63 28.55 -11.28
CA ILE A 98 4.40 27.68 -10.12
C ILE A 98 3.09 26.90 -10.28
N PHE A 99 2.03 27.60 -10.69
CA PHE A 99 0.67 27.09 -10.82
C PHE A 99 0.34 26.73 -12.28
N ALA A 100 1.34 26.47 -13.12
CA ALA A 100 1.15 26.15 -14.54
C ALA A 100 0.30 24.89 -14.77
N ASN A 101 0.31 23.96 -13.81
CA ASN A 101 -0.39 22.68 -13.88
C ASN A 101 -1.71 22.67 -13.10
N THR A 102 -2.24 23.85 -12.76
CA THR A 102 -3.54 24.04 -12.12
C THR A 102 -4.42 24.98 -12.96
N ALA A 103 -5.73 25.05 -12.66
CA ALA A 103 -6.66 25.88 -13.42
C ALA A 103 -6.48 27.40 -13.17
N PHE A 104 -6.03 27.77 -11.97
CA PHE A 104 -5.86 29.16 -11.54
C PHE A 104 -4.38 29.44 -11.28
N HIS A 105 -3.84 30.44 -11.98
CA HIS A 105 -2.40 30.69 -12.05
C HIS A 105 -1.89 31.70 -11.02
N THR A 106 -2.66 31.95 -9.96
CA THR A 106 -2.42 32.98 -8.95
C THR A 106 -2.49 32.38 -7.57
N ALA A 107 -1.64 32.84 -6.65
CA ALA A 107 -1.77 32.46 -5.25
C ALA A 107 -3.10 32.99 -4.70
N ASN A 108 -3.81 32.19 -3.91
CA ASN A 108 -5.18 32.48 -3.48
C ASN A 108 -5.34 33.80 -2.71
N TYR A 109 -4.34 34.17 -1.92
CA TYR A 109 -4.35 35.42 -1.13
C TYR A 109 -4.05 36.68 -1.94
N LEU A 110 -3.69 36.53 -3.23
CA LEU A 110 -3.55 37.63 -4.16
C LEU A 110 -4.82 37.85 -5.01
N ASP A 111 -5.84 36.99 -4.85
CA ASP A 111 -7.12 37.15 -5.54
C ASP A 111 -7.92 38.30 -4.91
N GLY A 112 -8.27 39.32 -5.71
CA GLY A 112 -9.02 40.48 -5.24
C GLY A 112 -10.44 40.18 -4.74
N ASN A 113 -10.97 38.98 -5.01
CA ASN A 113 -12.30 38.56 -4.58
C ASN A 113 -12.28 37.68 -3.32
N LEU A 114 -11.10 37.25 -2.85
CA LEU A 114 -10.94 36.35 -1.72
C LEU A 114 -10.13 37.00 -0.61
N ASN A 115 -10.71 37.09 0.58
CA ASN A 115 -9.99 37.57 1.76
C ASN A 115 -9.37 36.40 2.53
N VAL A 116 -8.16 36.02 2.12
CA VAL A 116 -7.40 34.92 2.72
C VAL A 116 -6.52 35.45 3.84
N GLY A 117 -6.75 34.99 5.07
CA GLY A 117 -5.97 35.40 6.24
C GLY A 117 -4.79 34.50 6.55
N ILE A 118 -4.91 33.19 6.28
CA ILE A 118 -3.83 32.20 6.44
C ILE A 118 -3.78 31.36 5.15
N PRO A 119 -2.85 31.65 4.23
CA PRO A 119 -2.66 30.84 3.04
C PRO A 119 -2.26 29.40 3.40
N VAL A 120 -2.69 28.44 2.59
CA VAL A 120 -2.29 27.04 2.72
C VAL A 120 -1.54 26.64 1.46
N PHE A 121 -0.34 26.09 1.60
CA PHE A 121 0.44 25.51 0.51
C PHE A 121 0.47 24.00 0.67
N THR A 122 0.29 23.25 -0.41
CA THR A 122 0.36 21.79 -0.36
C THR A 122 0.98 21.21 -1.62
N ILE A 123 1.65 20.07 -1.45
CA ILE A 123 1.88 19.12 -2.53
C ILE A 123 0.79 18.05 -2.51
N HIS A 124 0.68 17.25 -3.56
CA HIS A 124 -0.15 16.03 -3.54
C HIS A 124 0.69 14.85 -3.03
N GLY A 125 0.06 13.92 -2.32
CA GLY A 125 0.62 12.65 -1.89
C GLY A 125 0.22 11.50 -2.84
N ASN A 126 0.33 10.27 -2.34
CA ASN A 126 0.04 9.05 -3.10
C ASN A 126 -1.44 8.62 -2.99
N HIS A 127 -2.16 9.07 -1.97
CA HIS A 127 -3.60 8.81 -1.83
C HIS A 127 -4.45 9.85 -2.56
N ASP A 128 -4.02 11.11 -2.60
CA ASP A 128 -4.63 12.18 -3.38
C ASP A 128 -3.87 12.48 -4.67
N ASP A 129 -3.43 11.42 -5.35
CA ASP A 129 -2.64 11.51 -6.58
C ASP A 129 -3.45 12.04 -7.79
N PRO A 130 -2.81 12.79 -8.71
CA PRO A 130 -3.42 13.19 -9.98
C PRO A 130 -3.84 11.97 -10.80
N SER A 131 -5.15 11.80 -11.00
CA SER A 131 -5.69 10.62 -11.70
C SER A 131 -6.83 10.98 -12.66
N GLY A 132 -7.04 10.11 -13.66
CA GLY A 132 -8.09 10.27 -14.66
C GLY A 132 -7.84 11.34 -15.72
N PRO A 133 -8.85 11.65 -16.56
CA PRO A 133 -8.73 12.61 -17.65
C PRO A 133 -8.37 14.01 -17.11
N GLY A 134 -7.32 14.62 -17.66
CA GLY A 134 -6.83 15.92 -17.22
C GLY A 134 -5.91 15.91 -16.01
N GLY A 135 -5.61 14.74 -15.42
CA GLY A 135 -4.66 14.62 -14.31
C GLY A 135 -5.06 15.49 -13.12
N LEU A 136 -6.34 15.42 -12.73
CA LEU A 136 -6.88 16.15 -11.60
C LEU A 136 -6.73 15.33 -10.32
N CYS A 137 -6.43 16.01 -9.22
CA CYS A 137 -6.46 15.44 -7.88
C CYS A 137 -7.46 16.17 -6.99
N ALA A 138 -7.76 15.62 -5.81
CA ALA A 138 -8.63 16.27 -4.85
C ALA A 138 -8.11 17.66 -4.42
N ALA A 139 -6.78 17.84 -4.35
CA ALA A 139 -6.18 19.14 -4.06
C ALA A 139 -6.41 20.17 -5.19
N ASP A 140 -6.53 19.77 -6.46
CA ASP A 140 -6.88 20.70 -7.54
C ASP A 140 -8.25 21.34 -7.32
N LEU A 141 -9.21 20.58 -6.77
CA LEU A 141 -10.55 21.09 -6.46
C LEU A 141 -10.50 22.17 -5.38
N LEU A 142 -9.73 21.93 -4.32
CA LEU A 142 -9.55 22.91 -3.23
C LEU A 142 -8.78 24.16 -3.71
N HIS A 143 -7.81 23.99 -4.62
CA HIS A 143 -7.09 25.09 -5.23
C HIS A 143 -7.99 25.94 -6.13
N THR A 144 -8.79 25.29 -6.97
CA THR A 144 -9.80 25.93 -7.82
C THR A 144 -10.83 26.70 -7.00
N ALA A 145 -11.18 26.22 -5.81
CA ALA A 145 -12.05 26.92 -4.87
C ALA A 145 -11.37 28.09 -4.13
N GLY A 146 -10.07 28.34 -4.36
CA GLY A 146 -9.31 29.40 -3.70
C GLY A 146 -8.96 29.12 -2.23
N LEU A 147 -9.08 27.88 -1.77
CA LEU A 147 -8.86 27.52 -0.36
C LEU A 147 -7.40 27.13 -0.08
N ILE A 148 -6.68 26.61 -1.08
CA ILE A 148 -5.28 26.19 -0.97
C ILE A 148 -4.47 26.60 -2.21
N ASN A 149 -3.15 26.52 -2.09
CA ASN A 149 -2.18 26.70 -3.16
C ASN A 149 -1.49 25.35 -3.43
N LEU A 150 -1.91 24.65 -4.47
CA LEU A 150 -1.27 23.40 -4.90
C LEU A 150 -0.01 23.73 -5.70
N PHE A 151 1.14 23.25 -5.23
CA PHE A 151 2.42 23.41 -5.91
C PHE A 151 3.14 22.06 -6.02
N GLY A 152 4.24 22.01 -6.78
CA GLY A 152 5.04 20.78 -6.91
C GLY A 152 4.39 19.67 -7.75
N LYS A 153 3.32 19.99 -8.48
CA LYS A 153 2.68 19.11 -9.47
C LYS A 153 3.40 19.24 -10.81
N PHE A 154 3.74 18.12 -11.44
CA PHE A 154 4.45 18.05 -12.73
C PHE A 154 3.59 17.39 -13.81
N SER A 155 3.69 17.88 -15.04
CA SER A 155 2.99 17.34 -16.22
C SER A 155 3.81 16.29 -16.97
N SER A 156 5.14 16.42 -16.95
CA SER A 156 6.04 15.50 -17.64
C SER A 156 6.28 14.22 -16.85
N VAL A 157 6.26 13.10 -17.57
CA VAL A 157 6.55 11.77 -17.00
C VAL A 157 8.07 11.48 -17.00
N GLU A 158 8.80 12.05 -17.95
CA GLU A 158 10.20 11.72 -18.23
C GLU A 158 11.19 12.65 -17.53
N ARG A 159 10.78 13.87 -17.21
CA ARG A 159 11.63 14.89 -16.59
C ARG A 159 10.86 15.62 -15.51
N ILE A 160 11.51 15.85 -14.37
CA ILE A 160 10.94 16.61 -13.26
C ILE A 160 11.76 17.88 -13.09
N ASP A 161 11.10 19.01 -13.24
CA ASP A 161 11.68 20.34 -13.16
C ASP A 161 11.06 21.06 -11.96
N LEU A 162 11.85 21.28 -10.91
CA LEU A 162 11.40 21.84 -9.63
C LEU A 162 11.70 23.33 -9.57
N THR A 163 10.66 24.13 -9.74
CA THR A 163 10.70 25.59 -9.59
C THR A 163 10.23 25.98 -8.18
N PRO A 164 11.01 26.78 -7.43
CA PRO A 164 10.65 27.18 -6.07
C PRO A 164 9.57 28.26 -6.04
N VAL A 165 8.74 28.20 -5.00
CA VAL A 165 7.91 29.33 -4.56
C VAL A 165 8.78 30.26 -3.72
N LEU A 166 8.96 31.49 -4.18
CA LEU A 166 9.85 32.46 -3.54
C LEU A 166 9.04 33.41 -2.66
N LEU A 167 9.24 33.31 -1.35
CA LEU A 167 8.53 34.08 -0.34
C LEU A 167 9.49 35.03 0.39
N ARG A 168 9.03 36.25 0.68
CA ARG A 168 9.79 37.23 1.47
C ARG A 168 8.94 37.79 2.60
N LYS A 169 9.46 37.77 3.83
CA LYS A 169 8.86 38.44 4.99
C LYS A 169 9.93 39.30 5.67
N GLY A 170 9.80 40.62 5.52
CA GLY A 170 10.86 41.57 5.92
C GLY A 170 12.18 41.21 5.23
N ASN A 171 13.20 40.89 6.02
CA ASN A 171 14.53 40.48 5.52
C ASN A 171 14.64 38.98 5.22
N THR A 172 13.72 38.16 5.72
CA THR A 172 13.79 36.70 5.57
C THR A 172 13.27 36.28 4.21
N ARG A 173 14.05 35.48 3.49
CA ARG A 173 13.73 34.96 2.16
C ARG A 173 13.70 33.44 2.19
N VAL A 174 12.60 32.85 1.72
CA VAL A 174 12.38 31.40 1.72
C VAL A 174 12.10 30.92 0.31
N ALA A 175 12.84 29.91 -0.13
CA ALA A 175 12.61 29.19 -1.37
C ALA A 175 11.97 27.84 -1.07
N LEU A 176 10.68 27.71 -1.36
CA LEU A 176 9.90 26.52 -1.09
C LEU A 176 9.79 25.64 -2.35
N TYR A 177 10.49 24.50 -2.32
CA TYR A 177 10.44 23.46 -3.33
C TYR A 177 9.42 22.40 -2.94
N GLY A 178 8.68 21.87 -3.92
CA GLY A 178 7.69 20.82 -3.69
C GLY A 178 7.84 19.70 -4.71
N LEU A 179 7.94 18.47 -4.23
CA LEU A 179 7.91 17.26 -5.05
C LEU A 179 6.68 16.46 -4.66
N GLY A 180 5.61 16.60 -5.44
CA GLY A 180 4.43 15.74 -5.30
C GLY A 180 4.78 14.26 -5.48
N SER A 181 3.94 13.37 -4.94
CA SER A 181 4.24 11.94 -4.95
C SER A 181 4.44 11.39 -6.37
N VAL A 182 5.54 10.68 -6.56
CA VAL A 182 5.88 9.89 -7.75
C VAL A 182 6.06 8.45 -7.30
N ARG A 183 5.71 7.48 -8.14
CA ARG A 183 6.06 6.07 -7.86
C ARG A 183 7.57 5.92 -7.64
N GLU A 184 7.94 5.27 -6.55
CA GLU A 184 9.30 5.25 -6.01
C GLU A 184 10.31 4.71 -7.03
N GLU A 185 10.02 3.59 -7.69
CA GLU A 185 10.95 3.00 -8.67
C GLU A 185 11.19 3.92 -9.86
N ARG A 186 10.16 4.69 -10.25
CA ARG A 186 10.27 5.67 -11.32
C ARG A 186 11.11 6.85 -10.84
N LEU A 187 10.82 7.40 -9.66
CA LEU A 187 11.57 8.53 -9.12
C LEU A 187 13.04 8.19 -8.94
N HIS A 188 13.34 7.01 -8.39
CA HIS A 188 14.69 6.51 -8.22
C HIS A 188 15.44 6.46 -9.56
N ARG A 189 14.81 5.96 -10.63
CA ARG A 189 15.37 5.97 -11.98
C ARG A 189 15.60 7.39 -12.52
N LEU A 190 14.67 8.31 -12.27
CA LEU A 190 14.79 9.70 -12.74
C LEU A 190 15.99 10.41 -12.10
N PHE A 191 16.23 10.20 -10.81
CA PHE A 191 17.42 10.73 -10.14
C PHE A 191 18.71 10.13 -10.69
N LEU A 192 18.77 8.80 -10.88
CA LEU A 192 19.93 8.13 -11.47
C LEU A 192 20.24 8.62 -12.90
N ASN A 193 19.20 8.94 -13.67
CA ASN A 193 19.33 9.44 -15.04
C ASN A 193 19.54 10.96 -15.12
N ASN A 194 19.74 11.66 -14.00
CA ASN A 194 19.84 13.13 -13.94
C ASN A 194 18.66 13.85 -14.62
N SER A 195 17.47 13.26 -14.55
CA SER A 195 16.24 13.78 -15.16
C SER A 195 15.41 14.60 -14.17
N VAL A 196 15.96 14.89 -12.98
CA VAL A 196 15.38 15.78 -11.97
C VAL A 196 16.25 17.03 -11.87
N THR A 197 15.68 18.19 -12.20
CA THR A 197 16.39 19.48 -12.18
C THR A 197 15.78 20.40 -11.12
N PHE A 198 16.62 20.98 -10.26
CA PHE A 198 16.20 22.00 -9.30
C PHE A 198 16.60 23.39 -9.81
N TYR A 199 15.62 24.25 -10.07
CA TYR A 199 15.91 25.63 -10.45
C TYR A 199 16.22 26.46 -9.22
N ARG A 200 17.28 27.26 -9.28
CA ARG A 200 17.69 28.16 -8.19
C ARG A 200 17.38 29.62 -8.57
N PRO A 201 17.02 30.48 -7.60
CA PRO A 201 16.95 31.90 -7.83
C PRO A 201 18.29 32.43 -8.34
N THR A 202 18.26 33.36 -9.29
CA THR A 202 19.46 34.03 -9.81
C THR A 202 19.94 35.16 -8.89
N GLU A 203 19.02 35.77 -8.14
CA GLU A 203 19.29 36.88 -7.25
C GLU A 203 19.45 36.41 -5.79
N CYS A 204 20.43 36.97 -5.08
CA CYS A 204 20.66 36.72 -3.65
C CYS A 204 20.76 35.22 -3.30
N VAL A 205 21.47 34.45 -4.13
CA VAL A 205 21.48 32.97 -4.11
C VAL A 205 21.77 32.40 -2.72
N ASP A 206 22.68 33.03 -1.98
CA ASP A 206 23.13 32.56 -0.67
C ASP A 206 22.21 33.00 0.49
N ASP A 207 21.30 33.95 0.26
CA ASP A 207 20.41 34.50 1.30
C ASP A 207 19.12 33.68 1.45
N TRP A 208 18.81 32.79 0.50
CA TRP A 208 17.56 32.03 0.48
C TRP A 208 17.61 30.81 1.40
N PHE A 209 16.74 30.76 2.41
CA PHE A 209 16.48 29.54 3.15
C PHE A 209 15.67 28.56 2.29
N SER A 210 16.28 27.45 1.91
CA SER A 210 15.74 26.50 0.94
C SER A 210 15.06 25.32 1.63
N ILE A 211 13.74 25.22 1.48
CA ILE A 211 12.91 24.15 2.02
C ILE A 211 12.47 23.23 0.89
N CYS A 212 12.62 21.92 1.03
CA CYS A 212 12.06 20.96 0.10
C CYS A 212 11.02 20.08 0.79
N THR A 213 9.79 20.08 0.26
CA THR A 213 8.70 19.22 0.73
C THR A 213 8.58 18.03 -0.22
N VAL A 214 8.67 16.82 0.33
CA VAL A 214 8.61 15.56 -0.44
C VAL A 214 7.58 14.62 0.16
N HIS A 215 6.97 13.77 -0.66
CA HIS A 215 6.02 12.75 -0.22
C HIS A 215 6.40 11.39 -0.83
N GLN A 216 7.31 10.67 -0.17
CA GLN A 216 7.95 9.44 -0.67
C GLN A 216 8.33 8.51 0.49
N ASN A 217 8.48 7.22 0.23
CA ASN A 217 9.13 6.29 1.15
C ASN A 217 10.54 6.78 1.56
N ARG A 218 10.78 6.88 2.87
CA ARG A 218 12.10 7.12 3.46
C ARG A 218 12.77 5.81 3.83
N VAL A 219 12.00 4.83 4.31
CA VAL A 219 12.49 3.54 4.76
C VAL A 219 12.77 2.60 3.58
N HIS A 220 13.83 1.81 3.70
CA HIS A 220 14.20 0.80 2.71
C HIS A 220 13.23 -0.38 2.72
N HIS A 221 12.25 -0.38 1.80
CA HIS A 221 11.41 -1.55 1.53
C HIS A 221 11.99 -2.47 0.45
N GLY A 222 12.87 -1.95 -0.38
CA GLY A 222 13.58 -2.65 -1.44
C GLY A 222 14.79 -1.86 -1.91
N PRO A 223 15.55 -2.34 -2.91
CA PRO A 223 16.72 -1.63 -3.40
C PRO A 223 16.39 -0.28 -4.06
N THR A 224 15.20 -0.14 -4.65
CA THR A 224 14.75 1.05 -5.40
C THR A 224 13.41 1.62 -4.93
N SER A 225 12.78 1.03 -3.92
CA SER A 225 11.42 1.36 -3.48
C SER A 225 11.41 2.41 -2.35
N TYR A 226 12.33 3.38 -2.43
CA TYR A 226 12.47 4.51 -1.50
C TYR A 226 13.27 5.63 -2.17
N LEU A 227 13.21 6.84 -1.61
CA LEU A 227 14.03 7.96 -2.01
C LEU A 227 15.23 8.10 -1.06
N PRO A 228 16.48 7.79 -1.50
CA PRO A 228 17.65 8.03 -0.67
C PRO A 228 17.84 9.53 -0.42
N GLU A 229 18.07 9.93 0.83
CA GLU A 229 18.37 11.33 1.19
C GLU A 229 19.58 11.87 0.39
N ASN A 230 20.53 11.00 0.02
CA ASN A 230 21.71 11.36 -0.76
C ASN A 230 21.41 11.78 -2.22
N PHE A 231 20.20 11.52 -2.73
CA PHE A 231 19.82 11.98 -4.07
C PHE A 231 19.44 13.47 -4.08
N LEU A 232 19.08 14.00 -2.93
CA LEU A 232 18.69 15.40 -2.82
C LEU A 232 19.92 16.32 -2.87
N PRO A 233 19.78 17.54 -3.43
CA PRO A 233 20.86 18.52 -3.49
C PRO A 233 21.31 18.97 -2.09
N ASP A 234 22.59 19.33 -1.99
CA ASP A 234 23.25 19.83 -0.78
C ASP A 234 22.96 21.32 -0.47
N PHE A 235 22.45 22.08 -1.44
CA PHE A 235 22.07 23.49 -1.22
C PHE A 235 20.78 23.64 -0.39
N LEU A 236 20.02 22.57 -0.19
CA LEU A 236 18.80 22.58 0.61
C LEU A 236 19.17 22.76 2.09
N ASP A 237 18.40 23.53 2.85
CA ASP A 237 18.64 23.75 4.27
C ASP A 237 17.77 22.81 5.13
N LEU A 238 16.50 22.62 4.73
CA LEU A 238 15.52 21.82 5.45
C LEU A 238 14.63 20.99 4.51
N ILE A 239 14.41 19.72 4.85
CA ILE A 239 13.52 18.82 4.14
C ILE A 239 12.33 18.47 5.04
N ILE A 240 11.13 18.69 4.52
CA ILE A 240 9.88 18.22 5.13
C ILE A 240 9.48 16.92 4.44
N TRP A 241 9.50 15.83 5.21
CA TRP A 241 9.23 14.48 4.70
C TRP A 241 7.81 14.03 5.07
N GLY A 242 6.93 13.96 4.07
CA GLY A 242 5.60 13.34 4.16
C GLY A 242 5.63 11.85 3.75
N HIS A 243 4.46 11.21 3.66
CA HIS A 243 4.25 9.77 3.41
C HIS A 243 4.53 8.86 4.60
N GLU A 244 5.64 9.12 5.32
CA GLU A 244 5.99 8.33 6.50
C GLU A 244 5.14 8.73 7.71
N HIS A 245 4.35 7.79 8.23
CA HIS A 245 3.38 8.07 9.29
C HIS A 245 3.98 8.11 10.72
N GLU A 246 5.22 7.64 10.89
CA GLU A 246 5.94 7.73 12.16
C GLU A 246 6.27 9.20 12.48
N CYS A 247 5.96 9.66 13.70
CA CYS A 247 6.15 11.06 14.09
C CYS A 247 7.59 11.33 14.57
N ARG A 248 8.46 11.75 13.66
CA ARG A 248 9.86 12.14 13.91
C ARG A 248 10.04 13.65 13.67
N ILE A 249 9.35 14.43 14.50
CA ILE A 249 9.26 15.89 14.36
C ILE A 249 10.56 16.65 14.69
N LYS A 250 11.45 16.03 15.46
CA LYS A 250 12.73 16.66 15.84
C LYS A 250 13.61 16.72 14.59
N PRO A 251 14.20 17.88 14.25
CA PRO A 251 15.09 17.98 13.11
C PRO A 251 16.29 17.02 13.24
N GLU A 252 16.48 16.17 12.24
CA GLU A 252 17.57 15.21 12.15
C GLU A 252 18.62 15.70 11.17
N TRP A 253 19.87 15.81 11.61
CA TRP A 253 20.97 16.30 10.79
C TRP A 253 21.50 15.20 9.86
N ASN A 254 21.51 15.45 8.55
CA ASN A 254 22.18 14.62 7.57
C ASN A 254 23.60 15.14 7.32
N SER A 255 24.61 14.43 7.83
CA SER A 255 26.02 14.83 7.70
C SER A 255 26.60 14.69 6.28
N SER A 256 25.97 13.89 5.42
CA SER A 256 26.44 13.67 4.04
C SER A 256 26.05 14.82 3.11
N LYS A 257 24.92 15.48 3.38
CA LYS A 257 24.34 16.52 2.53
C LYS A 257 24.17 17.89 3.19
N ASN A 258 24.45 17.99 4.49
CA ASN A 258 24.41 19.22 5.26
C ASN A 258 23.03 19.90 5.34
N PHE A 259 21.96 19.10 5.38
CA PHE A 259 20.60 19.59 5.62
C PHE A 259 19.96 18.90 6.82
N TYR A 260 18.85 19.47 7.29
CA TYR A 260 18.00 18.83 8.29
C TYR A 260 16.80 18.15 7.64
N VAL A 261 16.37 17.01 8.21
CA VAL A 261 15.13 16.33 7.84
C VAL A 261 14.15 16.41 9.00
N VAL A 262 12.92 16.83 8.73
CA VAL A 262 11.80 16.80 9.67
C VAL A 262 10.71 15.95 9.07
N GLN A 263 10.26 14.95 9.82
CA GLN A 263 9.21 14.02 9.41
C GLN A 263 8.04 14.16 10.38
N PRO A 264 7.01 14.97 10.06
CA PRO A 264 5.96 15.27 11.02
C PRO A 264 5.12 14.05 11.44
N GLY A 265 4.97 13.07 10.55
CA GLY A 265 4.09 11.94 10.74
C GLY A 265 2.63 12.28 10.45
N SER A 266 1.80 11.24 10.33
CA SER A 266 0.37 11.40 10.04
C SER A 266 -0.42 12.00 11.20
N SER A 267 -1.56 12.60 10.91
CA SER A 267 -2.47 13.11 11.96
C SER A 267 -3.42 12.04 12.49
N VAL A 268 -3.63 10.95 11.75
CA VAL A 268 -4.46 9.81 12.17
C VAL A 268 -3.72 8.49 11.97
N ALA A 269 -4.01 7.50 12.80
CA ALA A 269 -3.48 6.17 12.64
C ALA A 269 -4.24 5.39 11.55
N THR A 270 -3.64 5.21 10.37
CA THR A 270 -4.20 4.46 9.24
C THR A 270 -3.87 2.96 9.30
N ALA A 271 -2.78 2.59 10.00
CA ALA A 271 -2.34 1.22 10.21
C ALA A 271 -1.97 0.93 11.67
N LEU A 272 -2.20 -0.31 12.10
CA LEU A 272 -1.85 -0.75 13.46
C LEU A 272 -0.37 -1.20 13.53
N SER A 273 0.55 -0.30 13.23
CA SER A 273 2.01 -0.50 13.22
C SER A 273 2.69 0.16 14.43
N GLU A 274 3.94 -0.22 14.70
CA GLU A 274 4.72 0.36 15.80
C GLU A 274 5.01 1.85 15.59
N GLY A 275 5.36 2.25 14.36
CA GLY A 275 5.64 3.66 14.04
C GLY A 275 4.41 4.57 14.23
N GLU A 276 3.21 4.05 14.00
CA GLU A 276 1.98 4.81 14.19
C GLU A 276 1.52 4.93 15.64
N ALA A 277 2.07 4.12 16.55
CA ALA A 277 1.78 4.20 17.99
C ALA A 277 2.48 5.37 18.69
N GLN A 278 3.39 6.07 18.00
CA GLN A 278 4.03 7.27 18.54
C GLN A 278 3.03 8.44 18.62
N ASP A 279 3.20 9.29 19.63
CA ASP A 279 2.37 10.47 19.83
C ASP A 279 2.46 11.42 18.63
N LYS A 280 1.32 11.66 17.99
CA LYS A 280 1.23 12.53 16.80
C LYS A 280 1.36 14.00 17.18
N ALA A 281 2.00 14.77 16.32
CA ALA A 281 2.24 16.19 16.51
C ALA A 281 2.40 16.90 15.17
N VAL A 282 2.15 18.21 15.16
CA VAL A 282 2.51 19.10 14.05
C VAL A 282 3.74 19.94 14.40
N ALA A 283 4.43 20.44 13.38
CA ALA A 283 5.60 21.28 13.55
C ALA A 283 5.21 22.75 13.40
N LEU A 284 5.55 23.57 14.40
CA LEU A 284 5.62 25.02 14.23
C LEU A 284 7.05 25.39 13.86
N LEU A 285 7.25 25.74 12.59
CA LEU A 285 8.52 26.14 12.02
C LEU A 285 8.62 27.67 12.03
N GLU A 286 9.62 28.20 12.72
CA GLU A 286 9.93 29.63 12.77
C GLU A 286 11.25 29.84 12.02
N ILE A 287 11.23 30.64 10.95
CA ILE A 287 12.40 30.90 10.10
C ILE A 287 12.78 32.37 10.21
N ARG A 288 14.06 32.64 10.42
CA ARG A 288 14.63 33.99 10.42
C ARG A 288 15.93 33.95 9.63
N GLU A 289 15.93 34.63 8.49
CA GLU A 289 17.04 34.61 7.54
C GLU A 289 17.42 33.17 7.19
N LYS A 290 18.60 32.68 7.62
CA LYS A 290 19.07 31.31 7.42
C LYS A 290 18.89 30.38 8.62
N GLU A 291 18.48 30.91 9.76
CA GLU A 291 18.24 30.13 10.96
C GLU A 291 16.78 29.70 11.05
N PHE A 292 16.55 28.52 11.63
CA PHE A 292 15.21 28.02 11.86
C PHE A 292 15.08 27.34 13.21
N LYS A 293 13.85 27.30 13.70
CA LYS A 293 13.47 26.60 14.93
C LYS A 293 12.21 25.79 14.67
N VAL A 294 12.23 24.52 15.07
CA VAL A 294 11.07 23.63 15.01
C VAL A 294 10.55 23.39 16.41
N THR A 295 9.31 23.80 16.66
CA THR A 295 8.59 23.56 17.92
C THR A 295 7.55 22.47 17.69
N ARG A 296 7.62 21.39 18.48
CA ARG A 296 6.63 20.30 18.45
C ARG A 296 5.32 20.73 19.12
N LEU A 297 4.21 20.65 18.39
CA LEU A 297 2.86 20.87 18.92
C LEU A 297 2.09 19.55 18.94
N PRO A 298 1.91 18.90 20.10
CA PRO A 298 1.18 17.63 20.20
C PRO A 298 -0.30 17.81 19.85
N LEU A 299 -0.85 16.82 19.14
CA LEU A 299 -2.27 16.77 18.82
C LEU A 299 -3.04 16.04 19.93
N ARG A 300 -4.13 16.65 20.40
CA ARG A 300 -4.95 16.16 21.52
C ARG A 300 -6.13 15.32 21.07
N THR A 301 -6.66 15.58 19.88
CA THR A 301 -7.86 14.91 19.36
C THR A 301 -7.59 13.56 18.72
N VAL A 302 -6.32 13.18 18.59
CA VAL A 302 -5.90 11.88 18.04
C VAL A 302 -6.29 10.76 19.00
N ARG A 303 -6.88 9.70 18.45
CA ARG A 303 -7.23 8.51 19.22
C ARG A 303 -5.97 7.85 19.79
N PRO A 304 -5.87 7.63 21.11
CA PRO A 304 -4.73 6.95 21.69
C PRO A 304 -4.53 5.58 21.07
N PHE A 305 -3.31 5.27 20.63
CA PHE A 305 -2.95 3.98 20.05
C PHE A 305 -1.82 3.33 20.84
N LEU A 306 -2.11 2.17 21.44
CA LEU A 306 -1.13 1.40 22.21
C LEU A 306 -0.70 0.17 21.41
N PHE A 307 0.60 0.09 21.13
CA PHE A 307 1.24 -1.08 20.52
C PHE A 307 2.15 -1.76 21.54
N LYS A 308 2.00 -3.07 21.71
CA LYS A 308 2.82 -3.87 22.64
C LYS A 308 3.27 -5.18 22.00
N ASP A 309 4.53 -5.50 22.22
CA ASP A 309 5.08 -6.81 21.91
C ASP A 309 5.06 -7.69 23.16
N LEU A 310 4.61 -8.93 22.98
CA LEU A 310 4.57 -9.94 24.02
C LEU A 310 5.35 -11.18 23.59
N ILE A 311 6.49 -11.42 24.23
CA ILE A 311 7.28 -12.63 24.03
C ILE A 311 6.82 -13.67 25.04
N LEU A 312 6.03 -14.66 24.61
CA LEU A 312 5.40 -15.63 25.54
C LEU A 312 6.41 -16.45 26.35
N GLN A 313 7.62 -16.65 25.83
CA GLN A 313 8.67 -17.41 26.49
C GLN A 313 9.11 -16.80 27.83
N ASP A 314 9.03 -15.47 27.96
CA ASP A 314 9.45 -14.74 29.17
C ASP A 314 8.40 -14.84 30.29
N TYR A 315 7.13 -14.93 29.93
CA TYR A 315 6.00 -14.94 30.86
C TYR A 315 5.59 -16.35 31.29
N VAL A 316 5.93 -17.35 30.48
CA VAL A 316 5.65 -18.77 30.76
C VAL A 316 6.97 -19.54 30.75
N PRO A 317 7.81 -19.39 31.78
CA PRO A 317 9.03 -20.18 31.91
C PRO A 317 8.65 -21.64 32.20
N LYS A 318 8.85 -22.51 31.20
CA LYS A 318 8.88 -23.98 31.33
C LYS A 318 7.62 -24.61 31.96
N LEU A 319 6.60 -24.92 31.16
CA LEU A 319 5.52 -25.83 31.54
C LEU A 319 5.40 -26.97 30.53
N ASP A 320 5.02 -28.15 31.06
CA ASP A 320 4.87 -29.39 30.30
C ASP A 320 3.92 -29.20 29.10
N PRO A 321 4.27 -29.72 27.91
CA PRO A 321 3.47 -29.60 26.69
C PRO A 321 2.05 -30.16 26.75
N ASN A 322 1.68 -30.85 27.84
CA ASN A 322 0.45 -31.62 27.98
C ASN A 322 -0.66 -30.92 28.79
N ALA A 323 -0.47 -29.69 29.25
CA ALA A 323 -1.51 -28.99 30.00
C ALA A 323 -2.51 -28.30 29.05
N PHE A 324 -3.73 -28.85 28.95
CA PHE A 324 -4.90 -28.23 28.33
C PHE A 324 -5.19 -26.78 28.82
N ASP A 325 -4.53 -26.34 29.91
CA ASP A 325 -4.63 -25.02 30.50
C ASP A 325 -3.65 -23.96 29.97
N VAL A 326 -2.68 -24.31 29.09
CA VAL A 326 -1.69 -23.33 28.58
C VAL A 326 -2.36 -22.24 27.77
N VAL A 327 -3.30 -22.58 26.88
CA VAL A 327 -4.03 -21.60 26.05
C VAL A 327 -4.84 -20.65 26.92
N ARG A 328 -5.55 -21.16 27.93
CA ARG A 328 -6.31 -20.34 28.88
C ARG A 328 -5.41 -19.39 29.68
N ARG A 329 -4.22 -19.85 30.06
CA ARG A 329 -3.24 -19.02 30.79
C ARG A 329 -2.69 -17.91 29.91
N ILE A 330 -2.37 -18.19 28.64
CA ILE A 330 -1.96 -17.18 27.67
C ILE A 330 -3.08 -16.16 27.46
N GLU A 331 -4.32 -16.63 27.30
CA GLU A 331 -5.50 -15.78 27.15
C GLU A 331 -5.66 -14.84 28.35
N SER A 332 -5.50 -15.36 29.58
CA SER A 332 -5.57 -14.56 30.82
C SER A 332 -4.44 -13.52 30.93
N ILE A 333 -3.23 -13.83 30.43
CA ILE A 333 -2.12 -12.87 30.39
C ILE A 333 -2.45 -11.74 29.41
N CYS A 334 -2.92 -12.08 28.21
CA CYS A 334 -3.34 -11.09 27.21
C CYS A 334 -4.50 -10.23 27.73
N ASP A 335 -5.50 -10.82 28.39
CA ASP A 335 -6.62 -10.10 29.01
C ASP A 335 -6.10 -9.06 30.00
N LYS A 336 -5.24 -9.44 30.95
CA LYS A 336 -4.68 -8.53 31.96
C LYS A 336 -3.86 -7.39 31.36
N LEU A 337 -3.07 -7.68 30.32
CA LEU A 337 -2.27 -6.67 29.64
C LEU A 337 -3.18 -5.64 28.96
N ILE A 338 -4.18 -6.10 28.23
CA ILE A 338 -5.11 -5.20 27.54
C ILE A 338 -5.93 -4.39 28.54
N GLU A 339 -6.38 -4.97 29.64
CA GLU A 339 -7.07 -4.23 30.70
C GLU A 339 -6.18 -3.14 31.30
N SER A 340 -4.92 -3.45 31.61
CA SER A 340 -3.93 -2.47 32.06
C SER A 340 -3.76 -1.33 31.05
N GLU A 341 -3.64 -1.64 29.75
CA GLU A 341 -3.48 -0.62 28.71
C GLU A 341 -4.75 0.24 28.53
N ILE A 342 -5.95 -0.34 28.63
CA ILE A 342 -7.21 0.42 28.62
C ILE A 342 -7.26 1.37 29.82
N SER A 343 -6.89 0.91 31.02
CA SER A 343 -6.86 1.77 32.20
C SER A 343 -5.91 2.95 32.03
N LYS A 344 -4.73 2.74 31.44
CA LYS A 344 -3.77 3.82 31.11
C LYS A 344 -4.33 4.84 30.11
N ALA A 345 -5.02 4.37 29.08
CA ALA A 345 -5.66 5.24 28.10
C ALA A 345 -6.76 6.10 28.73
N VAL A 346 -7.59 5.50 29.60
CA VAL A 346 -8.66 6.20 30.30
C VAL A 346 -8.09 7.26 31.26
N THR A 347 -7.03 6.93 32.01
CA THR A 347 -6.37 7.91 32.89
C THR A 347 -5.82 9.08 32.09
N PHE A 348 -5.15 8.82 30.96
CA PHE A 348 -4.63 9.87 30.07
C PHE A 348 -5.75 10.80 29.55
N SER A 349 -6.86 10.24 29.07
CA SER A 349 -8.01 11.03 28.61
C SER A 349 -8.65 11.85 29.73
N SER A 350 -8.70 11.31 30.97
CA SER A 350 -9.23 12.03 32.13
C SER A 350 -8.31 13.18 32.59
N GLU A 351 -7.00 13.00 32.52
CA GLU A 351 -6.00 14.03 32.81
C GLU A 351 -6.05 15.15 31.77
N ALA A 352 -6.19 14.80 30.48
CA ALA A 352 -6.38 15.77 29.41
C ALA A 352 -7.64 16.63 29.65
N LEU A 353 -8.75 16.00 30.04
CA LEU A 353 -9.99 16.70 30.41
C LEU A 353 -9.81 17.63 31.60
N ALA A 354 -9.12 17.19 32.66
CA ALA A 354 -8.83 18.00 33.83
C ALA A 354 -7.92 19.20 33.49
N SER A 355 -6.95 19.00 32.60
CA SER A 355 -6.06 20.08 32.16
C SER A 355 -6.81 21.17 31.39
N GLU A 356 -7.79 20.83 30.54
CA GLU A 356 -8.61 21.82 29.84
C GLU A 356 -9.48 22.63 30.81
N LEU A 357 -10.08 21.98 31.81
CA LEU A 357 -10.95 22.65 32.80
C LEU A 357 -10.20 23.66 33.68
N ASN A 358 -8.90 23.48 33.90
CA ASN A 358 -8.10 24.37 34.74
C ASN A 358 -7.58 25.62 34.00
N VAL A 359 -7.45 25.57 32.67
CA VAL A 359 -6.89 26.68 31.86
C VAL A 359 -7.85 27.88 31.76
N ASP A 360 -9.16 27.67 31.94
CA ASP A 360 -10.19 28.72 31.83
C ASP A 360 -10.20 29.76 32.96
N SER A 361 -9.41 29.56 34.04
CA SER A 361 -9.43 30.46 35.21
C SER A 361 -8.34 31.55 35.23
N SER A 362 -7.31 31.48 34.37
CA SER A 362 -6.10 32.32 34.53
C SER A 362 -5.55 33.00 33.27
N LYS A 363 -6.18 32.85 32.09
CA LYS A 363 -5.73 33.50 30.83
C LYS A 363 -6.78 34.41 30.16
N SER A 364 -7.66 35.03 30.94
CA SER A 364 -8.43 36.21 30.52
C SER A 364 -7.61 37.49 30.71
N THR A 365 -6.41 37.55 30.14
CA THR A 365 -5.64 38.80 30.02
C THR A 365 -4.92 38.84 28.66
N SER A 366 -5.40 39.78 27.84
CA SER A 366 -4.85 40.26 26.56
C SER A 366 -4.62 39.24 25.43
N ALA A 367 -5.68 38.60 24.93
CA ALA A 367 -5.72 38.27 23.51
C ALA A 367 -6.01 39.59 22.76
N ALA A 368 -5.07 40.06 21.95
CA ALA A 368 -5.25 41.23 21.10
C ALA A 368 -6.57 41.09 20.32
N GLU A 369 -7.40 42.12 20.40
CA GLU A 369 -8.71 42.26 19.75
C GLU A 369 -8.55 42.28 18.23
N TYR A 370 -8.28 41.12 17.63
CA TYR A 370 -8.57 40.90 16.22
C TYR A 370 -9.98 40.32 16.14
N GLU A 371 -10.82 40.91 15.28
CA GLU A 371 -12.17 40.43 14.97
C GLU A 371 -12.12 38.98 14.46
N CYS A 372 -12.15 38.02 15.37
CA CYS A 372 -12.28 36.61 15.03
C CYS A 372 -13.70 36.38 14.49
N ASN A 373 -13.76 35.75 13.30
CA ASN A 373 -14.98 35.37 12.59
C ASN A 373 -15.99 34.72 13.56
N GLU A 374 -17.26 35.13 13.55
CA GLU A 374 -18.29 34.56 14.43
C GLU A 374 -18.37 33.03 14.32
N ASN A 375 -18.08 32.48 13.13
CA ASN A 375 -18.02 31.03 12.91
C ASN A 375 -16.89 30.35 13.70
N ILE A 376 -15.76 31.03 13.92
CA ILE A 376 -14.67 30.54 14.78
C ILE A 376 -15.15 30.54 16.24
N LYS A 377 -15.85 31.59 16.69
CA LYS A 377 -16.42 31.63 18.06
C LYS A 377 -17.42 30.50 18.29
N ILE A 378 -18.33 30.25 17.34
CA ILE A 378 -19.32 29.17 17.42
C ILE A 378 -18.63 27.79 17.45
N THR A 379 -17.63 27.57 16.60
CA THR A 379 -16.95 26.28 16.49
C THR A 379 -15.97 26.04 17.66
N SER A 380 -15.34 27.10 18.19
CA SER A 380 -14.40 27.05 19.31
C SER A 380 -14.96 26.50 20.63
N THR A 381 -16.28 26.39 20.75
CA THR A 381 -16.96 25.77 21.91
C THR A 381 -16.78 24.26 21.99
N GLN A 382 -16.39 23.59 20.88
CA GLN A 382 -16.10 22.15 20.89
C GLN A 382 -14.73 21.87 21.52
N ARG A 383 -14.72 21.03 22.56
CA ARG A 383 -13.52 20.65 23.32
C ARG A 383 -12.59 19.75 22.50
N LEU A 384 -11.29 20.02 22.58
CA LEU A 384 -10.24 19.27 21.87
C LEU A 384 -9.76 18.10 22.74
N LEU A 385 -10.67 17.15 22.93
CA LEU A 385 -10.41 15.97 23.77
C LEU A 385 -10.10 14.73 22.93
N PRO A 386 -9.21 13.85 23.41
CA PRO A 386 -8.99 12.56 22.80
C PRO A 386 -10.27 11.71 22.89
N PRO A 387 -10.57 10.90 21.87
CA PRO A 387 -11.62 9.90 21.94
C PRO A 387 -11.43 8.92 23.11
N VAL A 388 -12.53 8.42 23.68
CA VAL A 388 -12.50 7.61 24.91
C VAL A 388 -11.96 6.21 24.66
N GLU A 389 -12.38 5.56 23.57
CA GLU A 389 -11.97 4.18 23.26
C GLU A 389 -10.61 4.15 22.55
N PRO A 390 -9.55 3.58 23.14
CA PRO A 390 -8.25 3.52 22.48
C PRO A 390 -8.23 2.49 21.34
N LEU A 391 -7.23 2.64 20.46
CA LEU A 391 -6.75 1.57 19.60
C LEU A 391 -5.70 0.77 20.37
N ILE A 392 -5.79 -0.56 20.32
CA ILE A 392 -4.82 -1.44 20.99
C ILE A 392 -4.37 -2.53 20.03
N ARG A 393 -3.06 -2.77 19.97
CA ARG A 393 -2.46 -3.85 19.19
C ARG A 393 -1.43 -4.59 20.03
N LEU A 394 -1.70 -5.85 20.30
CA LEU A 394 -0.79 -6.77 20.97
C LEU A 394 -0.21 -7.75 19.93
N ARG A 395 1.09 -7.68 19.71
CA ARG A 395 1.83 -8.62 18.85
C ARG A 395 2.45 -9.69 19.72
N VAL A 396 1.93 -10.91 19.62
CA VAL A 396 2.30 -12.05 20.48
C VAL A 396 3.24 -12.98 19.72
N ASP A 397 4.46 -13.16 20.21
CA ASP A 397 5.43 -14.09 19.64
C ASP A 397 5.18 -15.52 20.14
N LEU A 398 4.93 -16.43 19.20
CA LEU A 398 4.67 -17.84 19.45
C LEU A 398 5.92 -18.72 19.33
N SER A 399 7.11 -18.15 19.10
CA SER A 399 8.37 -18.88 18.82
C SER A 399 8.71 -20.00 19.82
N GLY A 400 8.21 -19.95 21.06
CA GLY A 400 8.37 -21.01 22.05
C GLY A 400 7.55 -22.29 21.81
N GLY A 401 6.82 -22.39 20.69
CA GLY A 401 5.95 -23.53 20.34
C GLY A 401 4.58 -23.47 21.02
N PHE A 402 4.08 -22.27 21.30
CA PHE A 402 2.76 -22.08 21.91
C PHE A 402 1.66 -22.15 20.86
N GLU A 403 0.47 -22.62 21.27
CA GLU A 403 -0.72 -22.62 20.41
C GLU A 403 -1.41 -21.25 20.44
N SER A 404 -1.89 -20.80 19.29
CA SER A 404 -2.68 -19.57 19.14
C SER A 404 -4.16 -19.82 19.47
N PHE A 405 -4.84 -18.83 20.01
CA PHE A 405 -6.30 -18.81 20.14
C PHE A 405 -6.97 -17.88 19.11
N SER A 406 -8.29 -17.91 19.03
CA SER A 406 -9.04 -17.02 18.12
C SER A 406 -9.01 -15.58 18.63
N GLY A 407 -8.27 -14.72 17.93
CA GLY A 407 -8.22 -13.27 18.21
C GLY A 407 -9.58 -12.59 18.09
N LEU A 408 -10.43 -13.03 17.16
CA LEU A 408 -11.79 -12.51 16.99
C LEU A 408 -12.67 -12.79 18.21
N ARG A 409 -12.66 -14.04 18.71
CA ARG A 409 -13.41 -14.42 19.92
C ARG A 409 -12.89 -13.68 21.14
N PHE A 410 -11.58 -13.54 21.24
CA PHE A 410 -10.95 -12.80 22.32
C PHE A 410 -11.38 -11.32 22.32
N GLY A 411 -11.38 -10.68 21.14
CA GLY A 411 -11.73 -9.28 21.02
C GLY A 411 -13.20 -8.95 21.28
N GLN A 412 -14.11 -9.93 21.16
CA GLN A 412 -15.51 -9.76 21.57
C GLN A 412 -15.66 -9.33 23.04
N LYS A 413 -14.73 -9.72 23.93
CA LYS A 413 -14.74 -9.32 25.35
C LYS A 413 -14.55 -7.80 25.56
N PHE A 414 -13.96 -7.12 24.58
CA PHE A 414 -13.56 -5.71 24.69
C PHE A 414 -14.44 -4.78 23.83
N VAL A 415 -15.52 -5.30 23.22
CA VAL A 415 -16.47 -4.49 22.44
C VAL A 415 -17.05 -3.38 23.33
N GLY A 416 -17.03 -2.14 22.81
CA GLY A 416 -17.45 -0.94 23.55
C GLY A 416 -16.40 -0.37 24.51
N ARG A 417 -15.23 -1.02 24.65
CA ARG A 417 -14.08 -0.50 25.43
C ARG A 417 -12.90 -0.10 24.55
N VAL A 418 -12.81 -0.64 23.34
CA VAL A 418 -11.73 -0.37 22.36
C VAL A 418 -12.33 -0.08 20.99
N ALA A 419 -11.61 0.70 20.18
CA ALA A 419 -12.06 1.08 18.85
C ALA A 419 -11.78 0.03 17.76
N ASN A 420 -10.93 -0.97 18.03
CA ASN A 420 -10.53 -2.01 17.08
C ASN A 420 -10.68 -3.45 17.62
N PRO A 421 -11.88 -3.88 18.08
CA PRO A 421 -12.06 -5.18 18.72
C PRO A 421 -11.71 -6.37 17.80
N LYS A 422 -11.79 -6.22 16.48
CA LYS A 422 -11.47 -7.28 15.51
C LYS A 422 -9.97 -7.57 15.39
N ASP A 423 -9.13 -6.56 15.63
CA ASP A 423 -7.69 -6.57 15.31
C ASP A 423 -6.81 -6.32 16.53
N LEU A 424 -7.29 -6.66 17.73
CA LEU A 424 -6.54 -6.46 18.98
C LEU A 424 -5.24 -7.24 19.04
N ILE A 425 -5.23 -8.48 18.55
CA ILE A 425 -4.09 -9.39 18.69
C ILE A 425 -3.61 -9.86 17.32
N VAL A 426 -2.30 -9.84 17.11
CA VAL A 426 -1.66 -10.62 16.05
C VAL A 426 -0.62 -11.55 16.61
N PHE A 427 -0.64 -12.78 16.09
CA PHE A 427 0.33 -13.80 16.44
C PHE A 427 1.46 -13.80 15.43
N ASN A 428 2.68 -13.52 15.91
CA ASN A 428 3.88 -13.68 15.11
C ASN A 428 4.37 -15.12 15.20
N ARG A 429 4.53 -15.75 14.05
CA ARG A 429 5.06 -17.10 13.88
C ARG A 429 6.39 -16.98 13.15
N ASN A 430 7.48 -16.72 13.88
CA ASN A 430 8.80 -16.80 13.26
C ASN A 430 9.07 -18.27 12.88
N ARG A 431 8.90 -18.62 11.60
CA ARG A 431 8.95 -19.99 11.09
C ARG A 431 10.28 -20.69 11.40
N GLU A 432 11.40 -19.96 11.34
CA GLU A 432 12.73 -20.50 11.62
C GLU A 432 12.89 -20.81 13.12
N LYS A 433 12.47 -19.88 13.99
CA LYS A 433 12.51 -20.09 15.45
C LYS A 433 11.51 -21.16 15.92
N LEU A 434 10.35 -21.25 15.27
CA LEU A 434 9.36 -22.31 15.51
C LEU A 434 9.89 -23.68 15.11
N ALA A 435 10.54 -23.80 13.95
CA ALA A 435 11.17 -25.04 13.52
C ALA A 435 12.27 -25.48 14.50
N ALA A 436 13.10 -24.54 14.97
CA ALA A 436 14.10 -24.80 16.00
C ALA A 436 13.48 -25.23 17.35
N ALA A 437 12.38 -24.61 17.77
CA ALA A 437 11.68 -24.97 19.01
C ALA A 437 10.98 -26.33 18.91
N GLN A 438 10.40 -26.68 17.75
CA GLN A 438 9.78 -27.98 17.48
C GLN A 438 10.82 -29.10 17.43
N ALA A 439 11.96 -28.87 16.78
CA ALA A 439 13.08 -29.81 16.77
C ALA A 439 13.61 -30.08 18.19
N ASN A 440 13.76 -29.04 19.01
CA ASN A 440 14.17 -29.16 20.40
C ASN A 440 13.14 -29.89 21.30
N ARG A 441 11.84 -29.82 20.96
CA ARG A 441 10.81 -30.62 21.64
C ARG A 441 10.84 -32.09 21.23
N ALA A 442 11.03 -32.37 19.94
CA ALA A 442 11.18 -33.74 19.44
C ALA A 442 12.40 -34.45 20.05
N LEU A 443 13.51 -33.73 20.22
CA LEU A 443 14.71 -34.21 20.90
C LEU A 443 14.48 -34.51 22.40
N LYS A 444 13.54 -33.81 23.06
CA LYS A 444 13.23 -34.00 24.49
C LYS A 444 12.15 -35.06 24.76
N SER A 445 11.29 -35.36 23.79
CA SER A 445 10.16 -36.30 23.96
C SER A 445 10.51 -37.78 23.79
N GLY A 446 11.77 -38.14 23.51
CA GLY A 446 12.30 -39.49 23.69
C GLY A 446 11.59 -40.62 22.93
N LEU A 447 11.08 -40.40 21.70
CA LEU A 447 10.71 -41.51 20.83
C LEU A 447 11.91 -41.93 19.97
N GLN A 448 12.58 -42.99 20.39
CA GLN A 448 13.41 -43.80 19.52
C GLN A 448 12.51 -44.51 18.51
N ASN A 449 12.76 -44.32 17.22
CA ASN A 449 12.57 -45.40 16.25
C ASN A 449 13.86 -45.48 15.43
N SER A 450 14.57 -46.57 15.68
CA SER A 450 15.84 -46.96 15.09
C SER A 450 15.63 -47.59 13.72
N THR A 451 16.23 -46.99 12.69
CA THR A 451 16.99 -47.75 11.69
C THR A 451 18.22 -46.93 11.33
N ILE A 452 19.39 -47.45 11.72
CA ILE A 452 20.71 -46.90 11.39
C ILE A 452 21.02 -47.28 9.95
N CYS A 453 21.43 -46.30 9.14
CA CYS A 453 22.51 -46.52 8.20
C CYS A 453 23.46 -45.32 8.28
N SER A 454 24.73 -45.64 8.46
CA SER A 454 25.86 -44.77 8.77
C SER A 454 26.57 -44.32 7.50
N ASP A 455 26.78 -43.01 7.34
CA ASP A 455 28.00 -42.41 6.80
C ASP A 455 28.00 -40.89 7.07
N PRO A 456 29.06 -40.30 7.66
CA PRO A 456 29.18 -38.86 7.88
C PRO A 456 30.18 -38.24 6.90
N ASP A 457 29.79 -38.07 5.63
CA ASP A 457 30.41 -37.16 4.68
C ASP A 457 29.51 -37.05 3.44
N GLU A 458 28.52 -36.15 3.50
CA GLU A 458 27.81 -35.49 2.39
C GLU A 458 26.53 -34.86 2.95
N MET A 459 26.62 -33.61 3.41
CA MET A 459 25.45 -32.75 3.63
C MET A 459 25.56 -31.57 2.67
N GLU A 460 25.20 -31.80 1.41
CA GLU A 460 24.69 -30.74 0.56
C GLU A 460 23.38 -30.21 1.15
N VAL A 461 23.30 -28.89 1.22
CA VAL A 461 22.18 -28.13 1.77
C VAL A 461 20.98 -28.26 0.82
N GLU A 462 20.08 -29.20 1.08
CA GLU A 462 18.76 -29.20 0.45
C GLU A 462 17.87 -28.12 1.08
N SER A 463 17.96 -26.92 0.50
CA SER A 463 16.88 -25.94 0.57
C SER A 463 15.61 -26.57 0.00
N LYS A 464 14.69 -27.01 0.87
CA LYS A 464 13.32 -27.37 0.45
C LYS A 464 12.68 -26.15 -0.21
N LYS A 465 12.71 -26.13 -1.54
CA LYS A 465 11.92 -25.26 -2.40
C LYS A 465 10.48 -25.33 -1.92
N VAL A 466 9.95 -24.22 -1.42
CA VAL A 466 8.50 -24.03 -1.28
C VAL A 466 7.96 -23.84 -2.70
N GLY A 467 7.59 -24.95 -3.31
CA GLY A 467 6.89 -25.03 -4.58
C GLY A 467 6.11 -26.34 -4.57
N LEU A 468 4.88 -26.32 -5.06
CA LEU A 468 4.09 -27.53 -5.30
C LEU A 468 4.92 -28.49 -6.17
N ASN A 469 4.94 -29.79 -5.86
CA ASN A 469 5.61 -30.76 -6.72
C ASN A 469 4.94 -30.77 -8.11
N SER A 470 5.68 -31.05 -9.18
CA SER A 470 5.14 -30.98 -10.56
C SER A 470 3.88 -31.84 -10.76
N ALA A 471 3.77 -32.97 -10.07
CA ALA A 471 2.58 -33.84 -10.08
C ALA A 471 1.40 -33.26 -9.26
N GLU A 472 1.68 -32.46 -8.23
CA GLU A 472 0.65 -31.80 -7.42
C GLU A 472 0.05 -30.58 -8.15
N VAL A 473 0.88 -29.87 -8.93
CA VAL A 473 0.41 -28.81 -9.84
C VAL A 473 -0.45 -29.39 -10.95
N GLU A 474 -0.07 -30.54 -11.50
CA GLU A 474 -0.83 -31.27 -12.52
C GLU A 474 -2.24 -31.63 -12.04
N GLU A 475 -2.34 -32.21 -10.83
CA GLU A 475 -3.62 -32.56 -10.22
C GLU A 475 -4.49 -31.31 -9.99
N LEU A 476 -3.90 -30.22 -9.50
CA LEU A 476 -4.60 -28.98 -9.19
C LEU A 476 -5.12 -28.28 -10.45
N VAL A 477 -4.31 -28.21 -11.51
CA VAL A 477 -4.71 -27.59 -12.79
C VAL A 477 -5.80 -28.42 -13.47
N ARG A 478 -5.69 -29.75 -13.43
CA ARG A 478 -6.72 -30.66 -13.96
C ARG A 478 -8.03 -30.51 -13.19
N HIS A 479 -7.96 -30.44 -11.85
CA HIS A 479 -9.13 -30.23 -11.01
C HIS A 479 -9.81 -28.89 -11.29
N TYR A 480 -9.02 -27.82 -11.43
CA TYR A 480 -9.54 -26.47 -11.70
C TYR A 480 -10.23 -26.35 -13.06
N LEU A 481 -9.63 -26.93 -14.12
CA LEU A 481 -10.20 -26.90 -15.47
C LEU A 481 -11.50 -27.72 -15.57
N LEU A 482 -11.56 -28.87 -14.90
CA LEU A 482 -12.80 -29.67 -14.82
C LEU A 482 -13.88 -28.93 -14.03
N GLN A 483 -13.53 -28.29 -12.92
CA GLN A 483 -14.45 -27.52 -12.09
C GLN A 483 -15.02 -26.30 -12.82
N MET A 484 -14.22 -25.64 -13.67
CA MET A 484 -14.71 -24.54 -14.52
C MET A 484 -15.76 -25.01 -15.55
N VAL A 485 -15.63 -26.21 -16.11
CA VAL A 485 -16.61 -26.76 -17.07
C VAL A 485 -17.92 -27.11 -16.36
N GLU A 486 -17.85 -27.68 -15.16
CA GLU A 486 -19.02 -27.95 -14.33
C GLU A 486 -19.77 -26.67 -13.93
N SER A 487 -19.04 -25.57 -13.66
CA SER A 487 -19.64 -24.28 -13.31
C SER A 487 -20.45 -23.61 -14.43
N LYS A 488 -20.24 -24.03 -15.70
CA LYS A 488 -21.01 -23.56 -16.87
C LYS A 488 -22.20 -24.47 -17.22
N GLY A 489 -22.53 -25.45 -16.38
CA GLY A 489 -23.74 -26.27 -16.51
C GLY A 489 -23.69 -27.34 -17.60
N GLN A 490 -22.53 -27.62 -18.20
CA GLN A 490 -22.31 -28.72 -19.13
C GLN A 490 -21.62 -29.88 -18.41
N LYS A 491 -22.14 -31.11 -18.55
CA LYS A 491 -21.43 -32.31 -18.05
C LYS A 491 -20.09 -32.45 -18.81
N PRO A 492 -18.98 -32.78 -18.13
CA PRO A 492 -17.72 -33.03 -18.83
C PRO A 492 -17.91 -34.18 -19.82
N SER A 493 -17.70 -33.93 -21.11
CA SER A 493 -17.71 -34.97 -22.15
C SER A 493 -16.48 -35.86 -22.00
N GLU A 494 -16.60 -37.16 -22.27
CA GLU A 494 -15.47 -38.11 -22.23
C GLU A 494 -14.30 -37.65 -23.14
N GLU A 495 -14.61 -36.93 -24.21
CA GLU A 495 -13.66 -36.30 -25.15
C GLU A 495 -12.78 -35.23 -24.50
N LEU A 496 -13.29 -34.44 -23.55
CA LEU A 496 -12.52 -33.36 -22.90
C LEU A 496 -11.54 -33.92 -21.86
N THR A 497 -11.95 -34.94 -21.12
CA THR A 497 -11.08 -35.70 -20.21
C THR A 497 -9.99 -36.45 -20.95
N CYS A 498 -10.30 -37.02 -22.13
CA CYS A 498 -9.32 -37.64 -23.02
C CYS A 498 -8.42 -36.59 -23.70
N GLY A 499 -8.94 -35.40 -23.96
CA GLY A 499 -8.19 -34.25 -24.48
C GLY A 499 -7.06 -33.79 -23.55
N LEU A 500 -7.34 -33.72 -22.24
CA LEU A 500 -6.36 -33.30 -21.24
C LEU A 500 -5.28 -34.36 -20.97
N SER A 501 -5.54 -35.64 -21.25
CA SER A 501 -4.56 -36.74 -21.09
C SER A 501 -3.55 -36.85 -22.25
N LEU A 502 -3.67 -36.01 -23.28
CA LEU A 502 -2.70 -35.91 -24.39
C LEU A 502 -1.45 -35.06 -24.07
N PHE A 503 -1.51 -34.27 -23.00
CA PHE A 503 -0.45 -33.33 -22.60
C PHE A 503 0.47 -33.95 -21.54
N THR A 504 1.77 -33.69 -21.62
CA THR A 504 2.74 -34.05 -20.56
C THR A 504 2.92 -32.92 -19.54
N THR A 505 3.45 -33.24 -18.35
CA THR A 505 3.67 -32.28 -17.24
C THR A 505 4.44 -31.04 -17.68
N GLY A 506 5.58 -31.22 -18.37
CA GLY A 506 6.41 -30.10 -18.87
C GLY A 506 5.76 -29.29 -19.99
N GLU A 507 4.84 -29.87 -20.77
CA GLU A 507 4.11 -29.15 -21.83
C GLU A 507 2.97 -28.31 -21.26
N LEU A 508 2.29 -28.80 -20.21
CA LEU A 508 1.28 -28.04 -19.48
C LEU A 508 1.92 -26.88 -18.71
N GLU A 509 3.09 -27.09 -18.10
CA GLU A 509 3.85 -26.03 -17.44
C GLU A 509 4.31 -24.95 -18.43
N ARG A 510 4.85 -25.34 -19.60
CA ARG A 510 5.21 -24.40 -20.66
C ARG A 510 4.01 -23.63 -21.20
N GLY A 511 2.84 -24.28 -21.26
CA GLY A 511 1.58 -23.62 -21.62
C GLY A 511 1.17 -22.58 -20.60
N LEU A 512 1.27 -22.90 -19.31
CA LEU A 512 0.92 -21.99 -18.22
C LEU A 512 1.88 -20.80 -18.11
N ARG A 513 3.20 -21.02 -18.27
CA ARG A 513 4.16 -19.89 -18.31
C ARG A 513 3.87 -18.95 -19.48
N ARG A 514 3.61 -19.49 -20.67
CA ARG A 514 3.25 -18.68 -21.85
C ARG A 514 1.88 -17.99 -21.72
N TYR A 515 0.95 -18.59 -20.97
CA TYR A 515 -0.35 -18.02 -20.65
C TYR A 515 -0.21 -16.76 -19.77
N VAL A 516 0.65 -16.82 -18.75
CA VAL A 516 0.97 -15.67 -17.89
C VAL A 516 1.66 -14.56 -18.69
N ASP A 517 2.50 -14.92 -19.65
CA ASP A 517 3.27 -13.94 -20.43
C ASP A 517 2.48 -13.29 -21.60
N ARG A 518 1.49 -13.96 -22.21
CA ARG A 518 0.89 -13.51 -23.49
C ARG A 518 -0.65 -13.57 -23.60
N GLY A 519 -1.38 -13.98 -22.58
CA GLY A 519 -2.85 -13.99 -22.60
C GLY A 519 -3.48 -15.20 -23.33
N ILE A 520 -4.81 -15.31 -23.16
CA ILE A 520 -5.53 -16.58 -22.96
C ILE A 520 -5.66 -17.51 -24.18
N SER A 521 -5.76 -16.99 -25.41
CA SER A 521 -6.26 -17.81 -26.54
C SER A 521 -5.18 -18.36 -27.47
N ASP A 522 -4.13 -17.60 -27.79
CA ASP A 522 -3.18 -18.01 -28.85
C ASP A 522 -2.16 -19.05 -28.36
N ALA A 523 -1.78 -18.99 -27.08
CA ALA A 523 -0.76 -19.87 -26.51
C ALA A 523 -1.24 -21.33 -26.40
N ILE A 524 -2.49 -21.55 -25.95
CA ILE A 524 -3.06 -22.88 -25.79
C ILE A 524 -3.37 -23.50 -27.16
N ASN A 525 -3.91 -22.71 -28.10
CA ASN A 525 -4.18 -23.18 -29.45
C ASN A 525 -2.90 -23.65 -30.15
N HIS A 526 -1.81 -22.88 -30.07
CA HIS A 526 -0.54 -23.25 -30.69
C HIS A 526 0.06 -24.54 -30.08
N ILE A 527 -0.04 -24.73 -28.77
CA ILE A 527 0.47 -25.94 -28.09
C ILE A 527 -0.40 -27.15 -28.43
N SER A 528 -1.73 -26.98 -28.39
CA SER A 528 -2.69 -28.02 -28.75
C SER A 528 -2.49 -28.48 -30.20
N SER A 529 -2.41 -27.56 -31.16
CA SER A 529 -2.15 -27.89 -32.56
C SER A 529 -0.79 -28.57 -32.77
N SER A 530 0.24 -28.18 -32.01
CA SER A 530 1.55 -28.84 -32.08
C SER A 530 1.49 -30.30 -31.61
N ILE A 531 0.79 -30.58 -30.52
CA ILE A 531 0.65 -31.91 -29.95
C ILE A 531 -0.25 -32.80 -30.80
N LEU A 532 -1.36 -32.26 -31.31
CA LEU A 532 -2.23 -32.92 -32.29
C LEU A 532 -1.44 -33.34 -33.54
N ASN A 533 -0.62 -32.45 -34.09
CA ASN A 533 0.21 -32.78 -35.26
C ASN A 533 1.24 -33.89 -34.96
N LYS A 534 1.83 -33.93 -33.76
CA LYS A 534 2.72 -35.02 -33.35
C LYS A 534 1.97 -36.35 -33.21
N ALA A 535 0.78 -36.35 -32.61
CA ALA A 535 -0.06 -37.53 -32.48
C ALA A 535 -0.51 -38.06 -33.85
N ILE A 536 -0.95 -37.18 -34.75
CA ILE A 536 -1.34 -37.53 -36.12
C ILE A 536 -0.15 -38.13 -36.90
N ARG A 537 1.05 -37.56 -36.77
CA ARG A 537 2.27 -38.14 -37.39
C ARG A 537 2.57 -39.54 -36.85
N HIS A 538 2.44 -39.75 -35.55
CA HIS A 538 2.64 -41.07 -34.93
C HIS A 538 1.64 -42.12 -35.43
N LEU A 539 0.36 -41.74 -35.57
CA LEU A 539 -0.67 -42.60 -36.14
C LEU A 539 -0.43 -42.93 -37.63
N ARG A 540 0.01 -41.93 -38.42
CA ARG A 540 0.38 -42.12 -39.83
C ARG A 540 1.58 -43.03 -40.02
N MET A 541 2.61 -42.90 -39.18
CA MET A 541 3.81 -43.76 -39.19
C MET A 541 3.47 -45.22 -38.90
N ARG A 542 2.52 -45.49 -38.00
CA ARG A 542 2.09 -46.85 -37.66
C ARG A 542 1.04 -47.45 -38.59
N LYS A 543 0.52 -46.68 -39.55
CA LYS A 543 -0.61 -47.06 -40.42
C LYS A 543 -1.76 -47.68 -39.61
N ALA A 544 -2.14 -47.02 -38.51
CA ALA A 544 -3.15 -47.53 -37.60
C ALA A 544 -4.52 -47.62 -38.30
N PRO A 545 -5.21 -48.78 -38.26
CA PRO A 545 -6.60 -48.87 -38.72
C PRO A 545 -7.52 -48.09 -37.78
N GLU A 546 -8.66 -47.62 -38.30
CA GLU A 546 -9.58 -46.71 -37.60
C GLU A 546 -10.01 -47.22 -36.21
N GLU A 547 -10.15 -48.55 -36.08
CA GLU A 547 -10.52 -49.24 -34.84
C GLU A 547 -9.43 -49.24 -33.74
N ARG A 548 -8.17 -48.92 -34.07
CA ARG A 548 -7.04 -48.94 -33.10
C ARG A 548 -6.49 -47.56 -32.77
N ILE A 549 -7.07 -46.50 -33.32
CA ILE A 549 -6.59 -45.12 -33.13
C ILE A 549 -6.51 -44.76 -31.64
N VAL A 550 -7.56 -45.04 -30.86
CA VAL A 550 -7.61 -44.69 -29.43
C VAL A 550 -6.51 -45.41 -28.63
N THR A 551 -6.33 -46.71 -28.86
CA THR A 551 -5.30 -47.51 -28.18
C THR A 551 -3.90 -47.04 -28.54
N ASP A 552 -3.65 -46.70 -29.81
CA ASP A 552 -2.36 -46.18 -30.26
C ASP A 552 -2.07 -44.78 -29.71
N ILE A 553 -3.09 -43.92 -29.57
CA ILE A 553 -2.97 -42.61 -28.90
C ILE A 553 -2.60 -42.80 -27.42
N LEU A 554 -3.28 -43.69 -26.71
CA LEU A 554 -2.96 -43.96 -25.29
C LEU A 554 -1.53 -44.51 -25.14
N SER A 555 -1.09 -45.38 -26.05
CA SER A 555 0.30 -45.86 -26.08
C SER A 555 1.31 -44.73 -26.34
N PHE A 556 0.95 -43.78 -27.19
CA PHE A 556 1.76 -42.61 -27.51
C PHE A 556 1.88 -41.65 -26.32
N CYS A 557 0.77 -41.40 -25.61
CA CYS A 557 0.76 -40.60 -24.38
C CYS A 557 1.61 -41.23 -23.28
N TYR A 558 1.47 -42.55 -23.07
CA TYR A 558 2.24 -43.29 -22.07
C TYR A 558 3.74 -43.25 -22.38
N THR A 559 4.13 -43.45 -23.64
CA THR A 559 5.53 -43.39 -24.06
C THR A 559 6.12 -41.98 -23.87
N ARG A 560 5.33 -40.92 -24.14
CA ARG A 560 5.77 -39.53 -23.93
C ARG A 560 5.90 -39.15 -22.46
N SER A 561 5.01 -39.65 -21.60
CA SER A 561 5.05 -39.45 -20.15
C SER A 561 6.29 -40.10 -19.50
N ILE A 562 6.69 -41.28 -19.98
CA ILE A 562 7.91 -41.94 -19.51
C ILE A 562 9.17 -41.23 -20.00
N ASN A 563 9.20 -40.78 -21.27
CA ASN A 563 10.38 -40.08 -21.79
C ASN A 563 10.58 -38.69 -21.14
N SER A 564 9.52 -38.02 -20.68
CA SER A 564 9.64 -36.74 -19.97
C SER A 564 10.22 -36.87 -18.56
N THR A 565 10.16 -38.05 -17.94
CA THR A 565 10.72 -38.30 -16.59
C THR A 565 12.19 -38.76 -16.63
N GLN A 566 12.74 -39.10 -17.81
CA GLN A 566 14.14 -39.53 -17.97
C GLN A 566 15.08 -38.48 -18.57
N ASN A 567 14.55 -37.37 -19.12
CA ASN A 567 15.34 -36.32 -19.78
C ASN A 567 15.28 -34.96 -19.06
N GLU A 568 15.43 -34.93 -17.73
CA GLU A 568 15.62 -33.64 -17.02
C GLU A 568 17.07 -33.09 -17.10
N ASP A 569 18.03 -33.87 -17.61
CA ASP A 569 19.44 -33.48 -17.74
C ASP A 569 19.99 -33.54 -19.18
N SER A 570 19.26 -32.97 -20.15
CA SER A 570 19.86 -32.37 -21.36
C SER A 570 18.74 -31.95 -22.30
N ASP A 571 18.60 -30.65 -22.58
CA ASP A 571 18.12 -30.19 -23.88
C ASP A 571 18.50 -28.71 -24.07
N LYS A 572 19.72 -28.50 -24.57
CA LYS A 572 20.00 -27.41 -25.53
C LYS A 572 19.59 -27.91 -26.90
N GLU A 573 19.01 -27.01 -27.69
CA GLU A 573 18.48 -27.25 -29.03
C GLU A 573 19.37 -28.13 -29.93
N GLY A 574 18.72 -29.13 -30.56
CA GLY A 574 19.12 -29.71 -31.84
C GLY A 574 19.65 -31.14 -31.78
N ASN A 575 18.81 -32.14 -32.11
CA ASN A 575 19.16 -33.12 -33.14
C ASN A 575 17.99 -34.03 -33.56
N GLU A 576 18.04 -34.43 -34.82
CA GLU A 576 17.11 -35.34 -35.52
C GLU A 576 17.25 -36.82 -35.10
N ASP A 577 16.12 -37.52 -35.17
CA ASP A 577 15.92 -38.94 -35.49
C ASP A 577 16.88 -40.03 -34.95
N LYS A 578 16.30 -40.92 -34.12
CA LYS A 578 16.34 -42.40 -34.31
C LYS A 578 15.52 -43.10 -33.21
N TYR A 579 14.51 -43.88 -33.58
CA TYR A 579 13.94 -44.90 -32.69
C TYR A 579 13.78 -46.22 -33.44
N SER A 580 14.36 -47.28 -32.88
CA SER A 580 14.29 -48.67 -33.39
C SER A 580 13.16 -49.44 -32.68
N PRO A 581 12.53 -50.45 -33.29
CA PRO A 581 11.33 -51.07 -32.74
C PRO A 581 11.65 -52.20 -31.74
N ILE A 582 11.03 -52.14 -30.55
CA ILE A 582 11.03 -53.23 -29.55
C ILE A 582 9.76 -54.10 -29.75
N LYS A 583 9.94 -55.43 -29.72
CA LYS A 583 8.91 -56.46 -29.95
C LYS A 583 7.94 -56.62 -28.75
N PRO A 584 6.68 -57.04 -28.97
CA PRO A 584 5.70 -57.16 -27.90
C PRO A 584 5.79 -58.52 -27.17
N TYR A 585 5.63 -58.51 -25.85
CA TYR A 585 5.38 -59.69 -25.04
C TYR A 585 3.88 -59.82 -24.73
N SER A 586 3.40 -61.05 -24.83
CA SER A 586 2.01 -61.51 -24.77
C SER A 586 1.41 -61.54 -23.37
N ASN A 587 0.14 -61.14 -23.23
CA ASN A 587 -0.72 -61.48 -22.08
C ASN A 587 -1.80 -62.51 -22.50
N PRO A 588 -2.17 -63.48 -21.65
CA PRO A 588 -3.26 -64.41 -21.95
C PRO A 588 -4.61 -63.96 -21.38
N LYS A 589 -5.60 -63.96 -22.27
CA LYS A 589 -7.00 -64.42 -22.16
C LYS A 589 -7.88 -63.99 -20.97
N VAL A 590 -8.96 -63.28 -21.33
CA VAL A 590 -10.33 -63.56 -20.83
C VAL A 590 -11.33 -63.43 -22.01
N GLU A 591 -12.25 -64.39 -22.02
CA GLU A 591 -13.36 -64.75 -22.94
C GLU A 591 -14.45 -63.66 -23.07
N THR A 592 -14.80 -63.21 -24.29
CA THR A 592 -15.93 -63.58 -25.19
C THR A 592 -17.38 -63.43 -24.67
N CYS A 593 -18.14 -62.55 -25.33
CA CYS A 593 -19.53 -62.72 -25.82
C CYS A 593 -19.87 -61.52 -26.75
N ALA A 594 -19.96 -61.68 -28.08
CA ALA A 594 -21.18 -61.92 -28.90
C ALA A 594 -22.27 -60.84 -28.69
N ASN A 595 -22.95 -60.23 -29.66
CA ASN A 595 -23.10 -60.35 -31.11
C ASN A 595 -24.00 -59.16 -31.54
N THR A 596 -23.70 -58.41 -32.61
CA THR A 596 -24.67 -57.93 -33.64
C THR A 596 -23.96 -57.09 -34.72
N LYS A 597 -24.39 -57.29 -35.97
CA LYS A 597 -23.81 -56.82 -37.24
C LYS A 597 -24.73 -55.76 -37.91
N PRO A 598 -24.39 -55.15 -39.07
CA PRO A 598 -24.19 -53.71 -39.21
C PRO A 598 -25.21 -53.01 -40.12
N THR A 599 -25.23 -51.67 -40.13
CA THR A 599 -25.92 -50.91 -41.19
C THR A 599 -25.20 -49.63 -41.60
N ARG A 600 -24.55 -49.72 -42.77
CA ARG A 600 -24.47 -48.78 -43.91
C ARG A 600 -24.00 -47.32 -43.70
N LEU A 601 -22.82 -47.07 -44.28
CA LEU A 601 -22.24 -45.79 -44.68
C LEU A 601 -23.13 -45.01 -45.67
N GLN A 602 -23.23 -43.69 -45.48
CA GLN A 602 -23.36 -42.71 -46.54
C GLN A 602 -22.50 -41.49 -46.21
N GLU A 603 -21.51 -41.25 -47.06
CA GLU A 603 -20.72 -40.03 -47.19
C GLU A 603 -21.65 -38.85 -47.55
N LEU A 604 -21.38 -37.65 -47.03
CA LEU A 604 -21.87 -36.41 -47.62
C LEU A 604 -20.94 -35.23 -47.29
N GLU A 605 -20.69 -34.47 -48.35
CA GLU A 605 -19.66 -33.47 -48.58
C GLU A 605 -19.76 -32.21 -47.71
N TRP A 606 -18.62 -31.56 -47.48
CA TRP A 606 -18.54 -30.21 -46.92
C TRP A 606 -18.48 -29.19 -48.08
N SER A 607 -19.48 -28.32 -48.18
CA SER A 607 -19.43 -27.10 -49.00
C SER A 607 -19.27 -25.87 -48.11
N LEU A 608 -18.21 -25.11 -48.37
CA LEU A 608 -17.90 -23.80 -47.81
C LEU A 608 -18.79 -22.72 -48.44
N GLU A 609 -19.50 -21.93 -47.64
CA GLU A 609 -19.95 -20.59 -48.04
C GLU A 609 -19.67 -19.60 -46.89
N GLU A 610 -18.93 -18.54 -47.23
CA GLU A 610 -18.58 -17.39 -46.40
C GLU A 610 -19.71 -16.35 -46.46
N GLU A 611 -20.17 -15.86 -45.31
CA GLU A 611 -21.02 -14.65 -45.24
C GLU A 611 -20.33 -13.55 -44.41
N GLU A 612 -19.93 -12.49 -45.10
CA GLU A 612 -19.62 -11.17 -44.55
C GLU A 612 -20.95 -10.41 -44.26
N ALA A 613 -21.06 -9.80 -43.09
CA ALA A 613 -22.18 -8.91 -42.74
C ALA A 613 -21.67 -7.55 -42.26
N GLU A 614 -21.78 -6.54 -43.14
CA GLU A 614 -21.64 -5.12 -42.84
C GLU A 614 -22.87 -4.60 -42.07
N GLN A 615 -22.63 -3.89 -40.95
CA GLN A 615 -23.66 -3.21 -40.16
C GLN A 615 -23.82 -1.74 -40.60
N THR A 616 -24.97 -1.42 -41.19
CA THR A 616 -25.47 -0.03 -41.34
C THR A 616 -26.42 0.34 -40.19
N PHE A 617 -26.08 1.36 -39.40
CA PHE A 617 -27.01 2.05 -38.49
C PHE A 617 -27.49 3.37 -39.09
N LYS A 618 -28.81 3.51 -39.27
CA LYS A 618 -29.49 4.74 -39.73
C LYS A 618 -29.95 5.60 -38.55
N TYR A 619 -29.74 6.90 -38.71
CA TYR A 619 -30.22 8.01 -37.89
C TYR A 619 -31.76 8.05 -37.79
N PHE A 620 -32.27 8.39 -36.60
CA PHE A 620 -33.63 8.89 -36.39
C PHE A 620 -33.57 10.31 -35.81
N THR A 621 -34.22 11.24 -36.51
CA THR A 621 -34.51 12.62 -36.09
C THR A 621 -35.90 12.72 -35.44
N PRO A 622 -36.19 13.81 -34.68
CA PRO A 622 -37.34 13.91 -33.79
C PRO A 622 -38.57 14.58 -34.44
N TYR A 623 -39.75 14.40 -33.83
CA TYR A 623 -40.91 15.25 -34.10
C TYR A 623 -41.69 15.59 -32.81
N HIS A 624 -41.98 16.89 -32.73
CA HIS A 624 -42.95 17.66 -31.94
C HIS A 624 -42.71 17.96 -30.46
#